data_AF-A0A2E2HL79-F1
#
_entry.id   AF-A0A2E2HL79-F1
#
_cell.length_a   1.000
_cell.length_b   1.000
_cell.length_c   1.000
_cell.angle_alpha   90.00
_cell.angle_beta   90.00
_cell.angle_gamma   90.00
#
_symmetry.space_group_name_H-M   'P 1'
#
loop_
_entity.id
_entity.type
_entity.pdbx_description
1 polymer ?
#
loop_
_entity_poly.entity_id
_entity_poly.type
_entity_poly.pdbx_seq_one_letter_code
_entity_poly.pdbx_strand_id
1 'polypeptide(L)' 'MLTAKKIIKAIGNPYLNLYRGKGYQYFTYYDGSYYEDYSVYINRINDYSLDQWVAEGKDFLNKIKTEKY' A
#
# COMPACT_ATOMS: atom_id res chain seq x y z
N MET A 1 9.08 7.69 13.92
CA MET A 1 9.16 7.70 12.44
C MET A 1 8.43 6.50 11.87
N LEU A 2 7.57 6.74 10.88
CA LEU A 2 6.85 5.69 10.14
C LEU A 2 7.83 4.95 9.20
N THR A 3 7.57 3.65 9.02
CA THR A 3 8.31 2.80 8.08
C THR A 3 7.32 1.95 7.31
N ALA A 4 7.69 1.55 6.09
CA ALA A 4 6.86 0.68 5.26
C ALA A 4 6.45 -0.60 6.01
N LYS A 5 7.39 -1.23 6.74
CA LYS A 5 7.13 -2.41 7.57
C LYS A 5 6.05 -2.18 8.64
N LYS A 6 6.05 -1.01 9.30
CA LYS A 6 5.02 -0.67 10.31
C LYS A 6 3.65 -0.49 9.66
N ILE A 7 3.61 0.17 8.49
CA ILE A 7 2.39 0.39 7.71
C ILE A 7 1.80 -0.94 7.24
N ILE A 8 2.59 -1.78 6.57
CA ILE A 8 2.15 -3.10 6.08
C ILE A 8 1.67 -3.99 7.24
N LYS A 9 2.38 -3.97 8.38
CA LYS A 9 1.94 -4.70 9.58
C LYS A 9 0.58 -4.20 10.10
N ALA A 10 0.31 -2.90 10.05
CA ALA A 10 -0.96 -2.32 10.49
C ALA A 10 -2.12 -2.63 9.52
N ILE A 11 -1.84 -2.71 8.22
CA ILE A 11 -2.82 -3.12 7.21
C ILE A 11 -3.15 -4.62 7.34
N GLY A 12 -2.15 -5.46 7.62
CA GLY A 12 -2.35 -6.87 7.94
C GLY A 12 -2.59 -7.77 6.73
N ASN A 13 -2.04 -7.46 5.56
CA ASN A 13 -2.13 -8.30 4.37
C ASN A 13 -0.76 -8.87 3.98
N PRO A 14 -0.59 -10.20 3.85
CA PRO A 14 0.70 -10.83 3.59
C PRO A 14 1.22 -10.67 2.14
N TYR A 15 0.34 -10.31 1.21
CA TYR A 15 0.65 -10.12 -0.21
C TYR A 15 0.92 -8.66 -0.57
N LEU A 16 0.75 -7.75 0.40
CA LEU A 16 0.88 -6.32 0.19
C LEU A 16 2.27 -5.82 0.61
N ASN A 17 2.88 -5.01 -0.25
CA ASN A 17 4.14 -4.33 0.03
C ASN A 17 4.01 -2.82 -0.25
N LEU A 18 4.89 -2.03 0.35
CA LEU A 18 4.96 -0.57 0.16
C LEU A 18 6.40 -0.19 -0.17
N TYR A 19 6.58 0.48 -1.31
CA TYR A 19 7.87 0.88 -1.85
C TYR A 19 7.95 2.38 -2.11
N ARG A 20 9.18 2.86 -2.32
CA ARG A 20 9.46 4.25 -2.66
C ARG A 20 9.85 4.35 -4.13
N GLY A 21 9.09 5.14 -4.88
CA GLY A 21 9.45 5.60 -6.22
C GLY A 21 10.25 6.90 -6.20
N LYS A 22 10.57 7.44 -7.38
CA LYS A 22 11.17 8.77 -7.50
C LYS A 22 10.11 9.85 -7.27
N GLY A 23 10.03 10.35 -6.04
CA GLY A 23 9.11 11.44 -5.66
C GLY A 23 7.71 11.00 -5.23
N TYR A 24 7.47 9.70 -5.11
CA TYR A 24 6.20 9.12 -4.67
C TYR A 24 6.44 7.83 -3.87
N GLN A 25 5.37 7.30 -3.29
CA GLN A 25 5.33 5.99 -2.65
C GLN A 25 4.28 5.13 -3.37
N TYR A 26 4.37 3.82 -3.33
CA TYR A 26 3.36 2.97 -3.99
C TYR A 26 3.22 1.63 -3.31
N PHE A 27 1.99 1.14 -3.27
CA PHE A 27 1.68 -0.21 -2.87
C PHE A 27 1.84 -1.16 -4.05
N THR A 28 2.22 -2.39 -3.77
CA THR A 28 2.06 -3.51 -4.71
C THR A 28 1.36 -4.65 -4.01
N TYR A 29 0.57 -5.40 -4.78
CA TYR A 29 -0.05 -6.64 -4.36
C TYR A 29 0.39 -7.76 -5.30
N TYR A 30 0.80 -8.89 -4.73
CA TYR A 30 1.06 -10.09 -5.50
C TYR A 30 0.76 -11.35 -4.68
N ASP A 31 -0.24 -12.13 -5.12
CA ASP A 31 -0.65 -13.38 -4.45
C ASP A 31 -0.08 -14.66 -5.11
N GLY A 32 0.83 -14.50 -6.07
CA GLY A 32 1.37 -15.61 -6.87
C GLY A 32 0.63 -15.85 -8.20
N SER A 33 -0.55 -15.26 -8.37
CA SER A 33 -1.37 -15.40 -9.59
C SER A 33 -1.81 -14.07 -10.18
N TYR A 34 -2.01 -13.07 -9.34
CA TYR A 34 -2.49 -11.75 -9.71
C TYR A 34 -1.54 -10.69 -9.14
N TYR A 35 -1.17 -9.72 -10.00
CA TYR A 35 -0.32 -8.58 -9.66
C TYR A 35 -1.08 -7.29 -9.94
N GLU A 36 -1.00 -6.34 -9.01
CA GLU A 36 -1.46 -4.97 -9.23
C GLU A 36 -0.61 -3.99 -8.40
N ASP A 37 -0.52 -2.74 -8.83
CA ASP A 37 0.09 -1.66 -8.08
C ASP A 37 -0.83 -0.44 -7.88
N TYR A 38 -0.47 0.40 -6.91
CA TYR A 38 -1.22 1.61 -6.60
C TYR A 38 -0.28 2.70 -6.09
N SER A 39 -0.15 3.76 -6.89
CA SER A 39 0.68 4.91 -6.56
C SER A 39 -0.01 5.85 -5.57
N VAL A 40 0.69 6.20 -4.50
CA VAL A 40 0.31 7.23 -3.53
C VAL A 40 1.24 8.43 -3.76
N TYR A 41 0.68 9.51 -4.31
CA TYR A 41 1.42 10.70 -4.76
C TYR A 41 1.91 11.60 -3.62
N ILE A 42 2.65 11.02 -2.67
CA ILE A 42 3.31 11.71 -1.57
C ILE A 42 4.82 11.46 -1.60
N ASN A 43 5.62 12.49 -1.33
CA ASN A 43 7.07 12.38 -1.48
C ASN A 43 7.72 11.64 -0.30
N ARG A 44 7.35 11.99 0.94
CA ARG A 44 7.93 11.40 2.15
C ARG A 44 6.91 10.52 2.84
N ILE A 45 7.35 9.38 3.35
CA ILE A 45 6.49 8.42 4.07
C ILE A 45 5.83 9.01 5.33
N ASN A 46 6.42 10.06 5.90
CA ASN A 46 5.87 10.74 7.08
C ASN A 46 4.99 11.96 6.73
N ASP A 47 4.76 12.24 5.43
CA ASP A 47 3.78 13.25 5.01
C ASP A 47 2.35 12.77 5.31
N TYR A 48 2.16 11.45 5.47
CA TYR A 48 0.94 10.80 5.94
C TYR A 48 1.12 10.21 7.36
N SER A 49 0.03 10.24 8.14
CA SER A 49 -0.13 9.49 9.37
C SER A 49 -0.30 7.98 9.12
N LEU A 50 -0.18 7.17 10.17
CA LEU A 50 -0.40 5.72 10.05
C LEU A 50 -1.82 5.41 9.57
N ASP A 51 -2.82 6.14 10.06
CA ASP A 51 -4.23 5.89 9.71
C ASP A 51 -4.51 6.23 8.25
N GLN A 52 -3.93 7.30 7.72
CA GLN A 52 -4.01 7.63 6.28
C GLN A 52 -3.39 6.53 5.43
N TRP A 53 -2.23 6.02 5.82
CA TRP A 53 -1.60 4.88 5.13
C TRP A 53 -2.46 3.61 5.16
N VAL A 54 -3.09 3.32 6.30
CA VAL A 54 -3.98 2.17 6.44
C VAL A 54 -5.23 2.34 5.58
N ALA A 55 -5.77 3.55 5.47
CA ALA A 55 -6.90 3.84 4.59
C ALA A 55 -6.55 3.57 3.12
N GLU A 56 -5.47 4.18 2.60
CA GLU A 56 -4.99 3.96 1.22
C GLU A 56 -4.76 2.47 0.91
N GLY A 57 -4.12 1.75 1.83
CA GLY A 57 -3.86 0.32 1.65
C GLY A 57 -5.14 -0.53 1.66
N LYS A 58 -6.14 -0.19 2.48
CA LYS A 58 -7.42 -0.91 2.51
C LYS A 58 -8.27 -0.61 1.28
N ASP A 59 -8.29 0.63 0.81
CA ASP A 59 -9.01 1.02 -0.40
C ASP A 59 -8.42 0.31 -1.62
N PHE A 60 -7.09 0.24 -1.71
CA PHE A 60 -6.40 -0.54 -2.73
C PHE A 60 -6.77 -2.03 -2.69
N LEU A 61 -6.75 -2.65 -1.51
CA LEU A 61 -7.13 -4.06 -1.35
C LEU A 61 -8.62 -4.31 -1.70
N ASN A 62 -9.51 -3.35 -1.43
CA ASN A 62 -10.92 -3.45 -1.81
C ASN A 62 -11.12 -3.36 -3.33
N LYS A 63 -10.34 -2.51 -4.01
CA LYS A 63 -10.31 -2.44 -5.47
C LYS A 63 -9.91 -3.80 -6.07
N ILE A 64 -8.81 -4.39 -5.60
CA ILE A 64 -8.35 -5.71 -6.06
C ILE A 64 -9.43 -6.79 -5.88
N LYS A 65 -10.11 -6.80 -4.73
CA LYS A 65 -11.22 -7.74 -4.49
C LYS A 65 -12.38 -7.56 -5.47
N THR A 66 -12.62 -6.34 -5.93
CA THR A 66 -13.70 -6.03 -6.87
C THR A 66 -13.30 -6.33 -8.32
N GLU A 67 -12.02 -6.28 -8.65
CA GLU A 67 -11.53 -6.56 -10.02
C GLU A 67 -11.27 -8.04 -10.27
N LYS A 68 -11.00 -8.82 -9.20
CA LYS A 68 -10.76 -10.27 -9.28
C LYS A 68 -12.05 -11.10 -9.38
N TYR A 69 -13.21 -10.54 -9.04
CA TYR A 69 -14.51 -11.22 -8.96
C TYR A 69 -15.60 -10.44 -9.69
#